data_AF-A0A1L8CWH0-F1
#
_entry.id   AF-A0A1L8CWH0-F1
#
_cell.length_a   1.000
_cell.length_b   1.000
_cell.length_c   1.000
_cell.angle_alpha   90.00
_cell.angle_beta   90.00
_cell.angle_gamma   90.00
#
_symmetry.space_group_name_H-M   'P 1'
#
loop_
_entity.id
_entity.type
_entity.pdbx_description
1 polymer ?
#
loop_
_entity_poly.entity_id
_entity_poly.type
_entity_poly.pdbx_seq_one_letter_code
_entity_poly.pdbx_strand_id
1 'polypeptide(L)'
;MHRVLYALGAFPKDIVPKVAEALYHNGYYNDQQFRVRLFAIGSEKNKQLQETVVQLTWEELLDFIYNRFSEYRAQKAQNEQWDKDGGLLYQLSLRLFRGMILLKL
;
A
#
# COMPACT_ATOMS: atom_id res chain seq x y z
N MET A 1 14.59 9.30 -4.47
CA MET A 1 14.66 7.87 -4.08
C MET A 1 15.83 7.59 -3.12
N HIS A 2 17.07 7.97 -3.44
CA HIS A 2 18.25 7.76 -2.59
C HIS A 2 18.06 8.10 -1.10
N ARG A 3 17.61 9.32 -0.77
CA ARG A 3 17.37 9.74 0.62
C ARG A 3 16.40 8.82 1.37
N VAL A 4 15.33 8.38 0.71
CA VAL A 4 14.34 7.46 1.30
C VAL A 4 14.97 6.10 1.54
N LEU A 5 15.69 5.55 0.56
CA LEU A 5 16.37 4.25 0.69
C LEU A 5 17.44 4.26 1.80
N TYR A 6 18.20 5.35 1.93
CA TYR A 6 19.15 5.51 3.05
C TYR A 6 18.43 5.59 4.39
N ALA A 7 17.31 6.32 4.48
CA ALA A 7 16.53 6.43 5.71
C ALA A 7 15.86 5.11 6.12
N LEU A 8 15.44 4.29 5.15
CA LEU A 8 14.92 2.95 5.40
C LEU A 8 15.98 2.02 6.02
N GLY A 9 17.26 2.25 5.72
CA GLY A 9 18.37 1.45 6.27
C GLY A 9 18.39 -0.01 5.83
N ALA A 10 17.55 -0.39 4.87
CA ALA A 10 17.39 -1.78 4.42
C ALA A 10 18.51 -2.25 3.47
N PHE A 11 19.29 -1.32 2.90
CA PHE A 11 20.30 -1.62 1.89
C PHE A 11 21.69 -1.14 2.31
N PRO A 12 22.76 -1.89 1.99
CA PRO A 12 24.13 -1.37 2.01
C PRO A 12 24.26 -0.10 1.17
N LYS A 13 25.06 0.86 1.64
CA LYS A 13 25.09 2.21 1.05
C LYS A 13 25.54 2.25 -0.42
N ASP A 14 26.39 1.30 -0.80
CA ASP A 14 26.92 1.07 -2.14
C ASP A 14 25.88 0.47 -3.11
N ILE A 15 24.87 -0.23 -2.59
CA ILE A 15 23.78 -0.83 -3.38
C ILE A 15 22.63 0.17 -3.61
N VAL A 16 22.47 1.16 -2.73
CA VAL A 16 21.38 2.16 -2.82
C VAL A 16 21.28 2.85 -4.19
N PRO A 17 22.38 3.24 -4.88
CA PRO A 17 22.28 3.81 -6.22
C PRO A 17 21.61 2.90 -7.24
N LYS A 18 21.99 1.62 -7.26
CA LYS A 18 21.41 0.61 -8.15
C LYS A 18 19.91 0.40 -7.88
N VAL A 19 19.54 0.31 -6.61
CA VAL A 19 18.13 0.17 -6.21
C VAL A 19 17.32 1.41 -6.59
N ALA A 20 17.87 2.60 -6.35
CA ALA A 20 17.23 3.85 -6.70
C ALA A 20 16.97 3.96 -8.21
N GLU A 21 17.97 3.62 -9.03
CA GLU A 21 17.88 3.63 -10.48
C GLU A 21 16.80 2.66 -10.98
N ALA A 22 16.78 1.43 -10.46
CA ALA A 22 15.76 0.45 -10.80
C ALA A 22 14.35 0.93 -10.44
N LEU A 23 14.17 1.56 -9.28
CA LEU A 23 12.88 2.12 -8.87
C LEU A 23 12.44 3.32 -9.73
N TYR A 24 13.38 4.15 -10.19
CA TYR A 24 13.06 5.28 -11.06
C TYR A 24 12.66 4.85 -12.47
N HIS A 25 13.36 3.88 -13.04
CA HIS A 25 13.14 3.49 -14.44
C HIS A 25 12.14 2.36 -14.60
N ASN A 26 12.11 1.41 -13.67
CA ASN A 26 11.29 0.21 -13.78
C ASN A 26 10.12 0.20 -12.78
N GLY A 27 10.12 1.09 -11.79
CA GLY A 27 9.12 1.10 -10.72
C GLY A 27 9.27 -0.06 -9.71
N TYR A 28 10.28 -0.91 -9.86
CA TYR A 28 10.56 -2.00 -8.93
C TYR A 28 12.05 -2.37 -8.87
N TYR A 29 12.43 -3.02 -7.79
CA TYR A 29 13.72 -3.69 -7.60
C TYR A 29 13.46 -5.09 -7.03
N ASN A 30 14.20 -6.10 -7.50
CA ASN A 30 14.09 -7.45 -6.98
C ASN A 30 15.43 -8.17 -7.07
N ASP A 31 15.86 -8.78 -5.97
CA ASP A 31 16.98 -9.73 -5.92
C ASP A 31 16.64 -10.92 -5.00
N GLN A 32 17.65 -11.66 -4.54
CA GLN A 32 17.47 -12.82 -3.66
C GLN A 32 16.99 -12.45 -2.24
N GLN A 33 17.23 -11.22 -1.79
CA GLN A 33 16.98 -10.79 -0.42
C GLN A 33 15.82 -9.79 -0.33
N PHE A 34 15.64 -8.94 -1.34
CA PHE A 34 14.72 -7.83 -1.33
C PHE A 34 13.80 -7.82 -2.54
N ARG A 35 12.54 -7.47 -2.28
CA ARG A 35 11.57 -7.09 -3.30
C ARG A 35 10.97 -5.73 -2.92
N VAL A 36 11.21 -4.73 -3.76
CA VAL A 36 10.71 -3.36 -3.57
C VAL A 36 9.88 -2.97 -4.78
N ARG A 37 8.72 -2.37 -4.55
CA ARG A 37 7.82 -1.91 -5.61
C ARG A 37 7.23 -0.56 -5.22
N LEU A 38 7.06 0.31 -6.20
CA LEU A 38 6.30 1.55 -6.03
C LEU A 38 4.84 1.29 -6.36
N PHE A 39 3.96 1.88 -5.55
CA PHE A 39 2.52 1.92 -5.79
C PHE A 39 2.10 3.37 -5.86
N ALA A 40 1.30 3.71 -6.87
CA ALA A 40 0.57 4.97 -6.90
C ALA A 40 -0.79 4.76 -6.23
N ILE A 41 -1.12 5.59 -5.24
CA ILE A 41 -2.40 5.53 -4.54
C ILE A 41 -3.14 6.84 -4.77
N GLY A 42 -4.41 6.76 -5.18
CA GLY A 42 -5.22 7.94 -5.52
C GLY A 42 -6.72 7.67 -5.44
N SER A 43 -7.54 8.69 -5.68
CA SER A 43 -9.00 8.52 -5.81
C SER A 43 -9.39 7.79 -7.10
N GLU A 44 -8.56 7.93 -8.14
CA GLU A 44 -8.74 7.32 -9.45
C GLU A 44 -7.39 6.87 -10.03
N LYS A 45 -7.43 5.99 -11.03
CA LYS A 45 -6.23 5.55 -11.76
C LYS A 45 -5.85 6.61 -12.80
N ASN A 46 -4.58 6.99 -12.83
CA ASN A 46 -4.05 7.95 -13.79
C ASN A 46 -3.54 7.23 -15.05
N LYS A 47 -4.18 7.50 -16.19
CA LYS A 47 -3.83 6.94 -17.51
C LYS A 47 -2.50 7.47 -18.07
N GLN A 48 -1.95 8.55 -17.50
CA GLN A 48 -0.66 9.12 -17.90
C GLN A 48 0.54 8.42 -17.26
N LEU A 49 0.31 7.62 -16.21
CA LEU A 49 1.37 6.80 -15.62
C LEU A 49 1.64 5.58 -16.53
N GLN A 50 2.88 5.12 -16.53
CA GLN A 50 3.26 3.91 -17.26
C GLN A 50 2.45 2.70 -16.77
N GLU A 51 2.10 1.79 -17.67
CA GLU A 51 1.29 0.60 -17.36
C GLU A 51 1.96 -0.33 -16.32
N THR A 52 3.29 -0.26 -16.22
CA THR A 52 4.09 -1.02 -15.24
C THR A 52 3.92 -0.52 -13.81
N VAL A 53 3.46 0.72 -13.62
CA VAL A 53 3.19 1.29 -12.30
C VAL A 53 1.92 0.68 -11.75
N VAL A 54 2.03 -0.02 -10.63
CA VAL A 54 0.84 -0.53 -9.94
C VAL A 54 0.09 0.65 -9.33
N GLN A 55 -1.18 0.78 -9.68
CA GLN A 55 -2.05 1.84 -9.16
C GLN A 55 -3.17 1.20 -8.35
N LEU A 56 -3.40 1.73 -7.15
CA LEU A 56 -4.49 1.35 -6.27
C LEU A 56 -5.37 2.57 -6.01
N THR A 57 -6.68 2.41 -6.10
CA THR A 57 -7.59 3.45 -5.62
C THR A 57 -7.76 3.37 -4.11
N TRP A 58 -8.15 4.48 -3.48
CA TRP A 58 -8.55 4.47 -2.06
C TRP A 58 -9.70 3.51 -1.80
N GLU A 59 -10.64 3.37 -2.74
CA GLU A 59 -11.73 2.38 -2.67
C GLU A 59 -11.18 0.95 -2.64
N GLU A 60 -10.33 0.58 -3.60
CA GLU A 60 -9.69 -0.75 -3.66
C GLU A 60 -8.90 -1.06 -2.38
N LEU A 61 -8.19 -0.07 -1.85
CA LEU A 61 -7.38 -0.22 -0.63
C LEU A 61 -8.26 -0.39 0.62
N LEU A 62 -9.31 0.42 0.76
CA LEU A 62 -10.22 0.36 1.90
C LEU A 62 -11.05 -0.94 1.87
N ASP A 63 -11.49 -1.38 0.71
CA ASP A 63 -12.16 -2.67 0.54
C ASP A 63 -11.24 -3.83 0.95
N PHE A 64 -9.98 -3.81 0.52
CA PHE A 64 -8.99 -4.79 0.96
C PHE A 64 -8.82 -4.78 2.49
N ILE A 65 -8.70 -3.60 3.11
CA ILE A 65 -8.60 -3.48 4.56
C ILE A 65 -9.84 -4.08 5.23
N TYR A 66 -11.04 -3.67 4.79
CA TYR A 66 -12.30 -4.19 5.33
C TYR A 66 -12.36 -5.72 5.25
N ASN A 67 -12.11 -6.29 4.07
CA ASN A 67 -12.14 -7.73 3.83
C ASN A 67 -11.12 -8.47 4.71
N ARG A 68 -9.90 -7.94 4.80
CA ARG A 68 -8.84 -8.52 5.65
C ARG A 68 -9.22 -8.53 7.13
N PHE A 69 -10.01 -7.57 7.61
CA PHE A 69 -10.45 -7.53 9.01
C PHE A 69 -11.77 -8.28 9.25
N SER A 70 -12.65 -8.39 8.25
CA SER A 70 -13.88 -9.16 8.36
C SER A 70 -13.62 -10.67 8.26
N GLU A 71 -12.77 -11.10 7.34
CA GLU A 71 -12.44 -12.52 7.12
C GLU A 71 -11.59 -13.11 8.26
N TYR A 72 -10.63 -12.34 8.78
CA TYR A 72 -9.72 -12.81 9.83
C TYR A 72 -10.07 -12.32 11.23
N ARG A 73 -11.31 -11.85 11.43
CA ARG A 73 -11.78 -11.25 12.69
C ARG A 73 -11.55 -12.17 13.89
N ALA A 74 -11.73 -13.48 13.71
CA ALA A 74 -11.52 -14.48 14.75
C ALA A 74 -10.04 -14.77 15.06
N GLN A 75 -9.13 -14.59 14.09
CA GLN A 75 -7.69 -14.89 14.25
C GLN A 75 -6.87 -13.65 14.62
N LYS A 76 -7.44 -12.44 14.51
CA LYS A 76 -6.77 -11.16 14.78
C LYS A 76 -7.40 -10.35 15.91
N ALA A 77 -8.18 -10.99 16.78
CA ALA A 77 -8.73 -10.37 17.99
C ALA A 77 -7.66 -9.88 18.99
N GLN A 78 -6.36 -10.18 18.76
CA GLN A 78 -5.23 -9.68 19.54
C GLN A 78 -4.47 -8.49 18.89
N ASN A 79 -4.91 -7.96 17.74
CA ASN A 79 -4.19 -6.86 17.10
C ASN A 79 -4.63 -5.48 17.63
N GLU A 80 -4.33 -5.21 18.89
CA GLU A 80 -4.22 -3.84 19.46
C GLU A 80 -2.98 -3.09 18.93
N GLN A 81 -2.26 -3.63 17.94
CA GLN A 81 -1.00 -3.10 17.42
C GLN A 81 -1.14 -2.07 16.29
N TRP A 82 -2.34 -1.79 15.80
CA TRP A 82 -2.53 -0.75 14.81
C TRP A 82 -2.58 0.60 15.54
N ASP A 83 -1.64 1.48 15.21
CA ASP A 83 -1.59 2.84 15.72
C ASP A 83 -2.83 3.65 15.27
N LYS A 84 -2.89 4.92 15.67
CA LYS A 84 -4.03 5.79 15.41
C LYS A 84 -4.39 5.86 13.92
N ASP A 85 -3.39 5.79 13.05
CA ASP A 85 -3.57 5.85 11.59
C ASP A 85 -4.19 4.57 11.07
N GLY A 86 -3.71 3.42 11.57
CA GLY A 86 -4.31 2.14 11.27
C GLY A 86 -5.77 2.03 11.71
N GLY A 87 -6.10 2.52 12.91
CA GLY A 87 -7.48 2.60 13.39
C GLY A 87 -8.37 3.49 12.53
N LEU A 88 -7.85 4.64 12.08
CA LEU A 88 -8.56 5.55 11.18
C LEU A 88 -8.87 4.88 9.83
N LEU A 89 -7.91 4.19 9.22
CA LEU A 89 -8.10 3.48 7.96
C LEU A 89 -9.20 2.41 8.06
N TYR A 90 -9.25 1.67 9.17
CA TYR A 90 -10.32 0.70 9.41
C TYR A 90 -11.69 1.38 9.61
N GLN A 91 -11.76 2.52 10.30
CA GLN A 91 -13.01 3.27 10.42
C GLN A 91 -13.50 3.81 9.08
N LEU A 92 -12.59 4.30 8.23
CA LEU A 92 -12.91 4.75 6.89
C LEU A 92 -13.43 3.61 6.02
N SER A 93 -12.84 2.41 6.11
CA SER A 93 -13.31 1.26 5.35
C SER A 93 -14.71 0.80 5.78
N LEU A 94 -15.02 0.81 7.07
CA LEU A 94 -16.37 0.54 7.58
C LEU A 94 -17.42 1.55 7.05
N ARG A 95 -17.05 2.83 6.94
CA ARG A 95 -17.96 3.88 6.43
C ARG A 95 -18.24 3.71 4.94
N LEU A 96 -17.20 3.44 4.14
CA LEU A 96 -17.33 3.20 2.71
C LEU A 96 -18.30 2.05 2.43
N PHE A 97 -18.12 0.92 3.13
CA PHE A 97 -18.98 -0.25 2.97
C PHE A 97 -20.44 0.02 3.37
N ARG A 98 -20.67 0.75 4.47
CA ARG A 98 -22.04 1.14 4.89
C ARG A 98 -22.71 2.08 3.89
N GLY A 99 -21.95 3.01 3.30
CA GLY A 99 -22.44 3.90 2.25
C GLY A 99 -22.85 3.15 0.97
N MET A 100 -22.07 2.14 0.58
CA MET A 100 -22.40 1.29 -0.57
C MET A 100 -23.68 0.46 -0.37
N ILE A 101 -23.99 0.03 0.86
CA ILE A 101 -25.25 -0.68 1.16
C ILE A 101 -26.45 0.27 1.04
N LEU A 102 -26.33 1.50 1.54
CA LEU A 102 -27.41 2.49 1.51
C LEU A 102 -27.71 3.03 0.10
N LEU A 103 -26.74 3.01 -0.82
CA LEU A 103 -26.92 3.39 -2.22
C LEU A 103 -27.50 2.27 -3.12
N LYS A 104 -27.64 1.05 -2.58
CA LYS A 104 -28.16 -0.13 -3.30
C LYS A 104 -29.60 -0.50 -2.92
N LEU A 105 -30.29 0.32 -2.12
CA LEU A 105 -31.70 0.19 -1.73
C LEU A 105 -32.51 1.36 -2.30
#